data_AF-A0A1H6UPA4-F1
#
_entry.id   AF-A0A1H6UPA4-F1
#
_cell.length_a   1.000
_cell.length_b   1.000
_cell.length_c   1.000
_cell.angle_alpha   90.00
_cell.angle_beta   90.00
_cell.angle_gamma   90.00
#
_symmetry.space_group_name_H-M   'P 1'
#
loop_
_entity.id
_entity.type
_entity.pdbx_description
1 polymer ?
#
loop_
_entity_poly.entity_id
_entity_poly.type
_entity_poly.pdbx_seq_one_letter_code
_entity_poly.pdbx_strand_id
1 'polypeptide(L)'
;MSVQSTEPWIKGALLGILVLVVLAPLFGWASGAVGYAEPLENAAEATGGAEAATTTLPGLFPDYSVPGLSTSVGTLVSAIVGTGLTLLIAVGTGRLLEP
;
A
#
# COMPACT_ATOMS: atom_id res chain seq x y z
N MET A 1 3.98 33.68 20.66
CA MET A 1 3.47 32.42 20.09
C MET A 1 4.23 31.28 20.76
N SER A 2 3.56 30.42 21.53
CA SER A 2 4.21 29.27 22.14
C SER A 2 4.44 28.20 21.07
N VAL A 3 5.70 27.86 20.81
CA VAL A 3 6.03 26.74 19.92
C VAL A 3 5.58 25.46 20.63
N GLN A 4 4.50 24.83 20.14
CA GLN A 4 4.12 23.51 20.64
C GLN A 4 5.10 22.47 20.09
N SER A 5 5.48 21.50 20.93
CA SER A 5 6.30 20.38 20.48
C SER A 5 5.50 19.50 19.53
N THR A 6 5.96 19.40 18.28
CA THR A 6 5.36 18.53 17.25
C THR A 6 5.74 17.06 17.45
N GLU A 7 6.69 16.77 18.33
CA GLU A 7 7.29 15.45 18.53
C GLU A 7 6.27 14.34 18.89
N PRO A 8 5.30 14.56 19.80
CA PRO A 8 4.29 13.56 20.12
C PRO A 8 3.38 13.24 18.93
N TRP A 9 3.05 14.26 18.12
CA TRP A 9 2.20 14.09 16.94
C TRP A 9 2.93 13.29 15.85
N ILE A 10 4.20 13.59 15.58
CA ILE A 10 5.00 12.85 14.59
C ILE A 10 5.13 11.38 15.00
N LYS A 11 5.41 11.10 16.28
CA LYS A 11 5.49 9.72 16.79
C LYS A 11 4.16 8.98 16.61
N GLY A 12 3.04 9.64 16.94
CA GLY A 12 1.70 9.08 16.74
C GLY A 12 1.39 8.79 15.26
N ALA A 13 1.74 9.72 14.37
CA ALA A 13 1.53 9.56 12.94
C ALA A 13 2.37 8.40 12.37
N LEU A 14 3.66 8.31 12.73
CA LEU A 14 4.53 7.20 12.31
C LEU A 14 4.04 5.85 12.82
N LEU A 15 3.55 5.79 14.07
CA LEU A 15 2.93 4.58 14.61
C LEU A 15 1.68 4.21 13.83
N GLY A 16 0.81 5.18 13.51
CA GLY A 16 -0.37 4.95 12.68
C GLY A 16 -0.02 4.40 11.30
N ILE A 17 0.99 4.98 10.65
CA ILE A 17 1.50 4.50 9.35
C ILE A 17 2.00 3.06 9.47
N LEU A 18 2.80 2.75 10.50
CA LEU A 18 3.30 1.41 10.74
C LEU A 18 2.16 0.39 10.90
N VAL A 19 1.12 0.75 11.67
CA VAL A 19 -0.07 -0.09 11.84
C VAL A 19 -0.75 -0.35 10.49
N LEU A 20 -0.93 0.68 9.66
CA LEU A 20 -1.54 0.53 8.34
C LEU A 20 -0.72 -0.39 7.41
N VAL A 21 0.61 -0.23 7.42
CA VAL A 21 1.53 -1.08 6.63
C VAL A 21 1.40 -2.56 7.03
N VAL A 22 1.24 -2.85 8.32
CA VAL A 22 1.07 -4.22 8.82
C VAL A 22 -0.34 -4.76 8.56
N LEU A 23 -1.36 -3.91 8.66
CA LEU A 23 -2.75 -4.32 8.40
C LEU A 23 -3.02 -4.65 6.93
N ALA A 24 -2.34 -3.99 5.98
CA ALA A 24 -2.52 -4.25 4.56
C ALA A 24 -2.39 -5.74 4.15
N PRO A 25 -1.26 -6.43 4.42
CA PRO A 25 -1.12 -7.85 4.09
C PRO A 25 -2.02 -8.76 4.95
N LEU A 26 -2.37 -8.34 6.18
CA LEU A 26 -3.31 -9.07 7.03
C LEU A 26 -4.71 -9.09 6.44
N PHE A 27 -5.19 -7.97 5.90
CA PHE A 27 -6.48 -7.91 5.21
C PHE A 27 -6.48 -8.74 3.94
N GLY A 28 -5.40 -8.68 3.14
CA GLY A 28 -5.28 -9.51 1.94
C GLY A 28 -5.24 -11.01 2.23
N TRP A 29 -4.64 -11.41 3.35
CA TRP A 29 -4.70 -12.80 3.81
C TRP A 29 -6.09 -13.18 4.31
N ALA A 30 -6.71 -12.33 5.13
CA ALA A 30 -8.02 -12.59 5.72
C ALA A 30 -9.12 -12.68 4.66
N SER A 31 -9.07 -11.85 3.62
CA SER A 31 -10.02 -11.90 2.50
C SER A 31 -9.95 -13.24 1.78
N GLY A 32 -8.74 -13.75 1.53
CA GLY A 32 -8.55 -15.09 0.98
C GLY A 32 -9.07 -16.19 1.90
N ALA A 33 -8.86 -16.07 3.21
CA ALA A 33 -9.33 -17.06 4.19
C ALA A 33 -10.87 -17.17 4.28
N VAL A 34 -11.59 -16.09 3.99
CA VAL A 34 -13.07 -16.07 3.98
C VAL A 34 -13.67 -16.26 2.59
N GLY A 35 -12.84 -16.48 1.57
CA GLY A 35 -13.30 -16.61 0.18
C GLY A 35 -13.97 -15.33 -0.34
N TYR A 36 -13.52 -14.17 0.12
CA TYR A 36 -14.02 -12.89 -0.39
C TYR A 36 -13.63 -12.75 -1.87
N ALA A 37 -14.64 -12.59 -2.72
CA ALA A 37 -14.49 -12.24 -4.13
C ALA A 37 -15.02 -10.82 -4.33
N GLU A 38 -14.24 -9.98 -4.99
CA GLU A 38 -14.64 -8.60 -5.26
C GLU A 38 -15.86 -8.57 -6.20
N PRO A 39 -16.85 -7.68 -5.96
CA PRO A 39 -18.02 -7.57 -6.83
C PRO A 39 -17.65 -7.33 -8.30
N LEU A 40 -16.56 -6.60 -8.55
CA LEU A 40 -16.04 -6.33 -9.88
C LEU A 40 -15.44 -7.58 -10.53
N GLU A 41 -14.73 -8.42 -9.77
CA GLU A 41 -14.20 -9.70 -10.25
C GLU A 41 -15.35 -10.62 -10.69
N ASN A 42 -16.38 -10.76 -9.85
CA ASN A 42 -17.57 -11.57 -10.17
C ASN A 42 -18.32 -11.04 -11.41
N ALA A 43 -18.42 -9.71 -11.55
CA ALA A 43 -19.04 -9.10 -12.72
C ALA A 43 -18.19 -9.32 -13.98
N ALA A 44 -16.86 -9.26 -13.86
CA ALA A 44 -15.94 -9.55 -14.95
C ALA A 44 -16.04 -11.02 -15.38
N GLU A 45 -16.07 -11.98 -14.46
CA GLU A 45 -16.31 -13.39 -14.77
C GLU A 45 -17.68 -13.60 -15.45
N ALA A 46 -18.75 -13.02 -14.90
CA ALA A 46 -20.10 -13.17 -15.43
C ALA A 46 -20.27 -12.58 -16.85
N THR A 47 -19.43 -11.61 -17.22
CA THR A 47 -19.45 -10.95 -18.53
C THR A 47 -18.35 -11.45 -19.47
N GLY A 48 -17.52 -12.41 -19.04
CA GLY A 48 -16.35 -12.87 -19.78
C GLY A 48 -15.20 -11.84 -19.87
N GLY A 49 -15.27 -10.76 -19.11
CA GLY A 49 -14.26 -9.69 -19.06
C GLY A 49 -13.00 -10.05 -18.26
N ALA A 50 -13.02 -11.10 -17.45
CA ALA A 50 -11.85 -11.54 -16.68
C ALA A 50 -10.66 -11.90 -17.60
N GLU A 51 -10.93 -12.58 -18.71
CA GLU A 51 -9.94 -12.98 -19.72
C GLU A 51 -9.39 -11.80 -20.55
N ALA A 52 -10.05 -10.63 -20.49
CA ALA A 52 -9.65 -9.42 -21.21
C ALA A 52 -8.74 -8.51 -20.38
N ALA A 53 -8.43 -8.87 -19.14
CA ALA A 53 -7.54 -8.10 -18.28
C ALA A 53 -6.11 -8.10 -18.86
N THR A 54 -5.65 -6.94 -19.32
CA THR A 54 -4.27 -6.75 -19.80
C THR A 54 -3.59 -5.65 -19.01
N THR A 55 -2.43 -5.95 -18.43
CA THR A 55 -1.62 -4.97 -17.71
C THR A 55 -1.09 -3.93 -18.69
N THR A 56 -1.75 -2.77 -18.74
CA THR A 56 -1.37 -1.69 -19.67
C THR A 56 -0.17 -0.88 -19.16
N LEU A 57 -0.02 -0.79 -17.83
CA LEU A 57 1.14 -0.17 -17.18
C LEU A 57 1.72 -1.16 -16.16
N PRO A 58 2.83 -1.85 -16.47
CA PRO A 58 3.52 -2.66 -15.48
C PRO A 58 4.19 -1.72 -14.47
N GLY A 59 3.57 -1.53 -13.31
CA GLY A 59 4.17 -0.84 -12.18
C GLY A 59 5.37 -1.61 -11.64
N LEU A 60 6.13 -1.00 -10.73
CA LEU A 60 7.25 -1.66 -10.02
C LEU A 60 6.81 -2.91 -9.25
N PHE A 61 5.57 -2.90 -8.75
CA PHE A 61 4.94 -4.00 -8.03
C PHE A 61 3.50 -4.18 -8.56
N PRO A 62 3.31 -4.84 -9.72
CA PRO A 62 1.98 -5.06 -10.27
C PRO A 62 1.15 -5.88 -9.29
N ASP A 63 -0.09 -5.47 -9.03
CA ASP A 63 -1.00 -6.10 -8.07
C ASP A 63 -0.38 -6.30 -6.67
N TYR A 64 0.53 -5.40 -6.27
CA TYR A 64 1.29 -5.48 -5.01
C TYR A 64 2.09 -6.80 -4.88
N SER A 65 2.47 -7.39 -6.01
CA SER A 65 3.23 -8.63 -6.07
C SER A 65 4.73 -8.37 -6.20
N VAL A 66 5.52 -9.31 -5.68
CA VAL A 66 6.97 -9.33 -5.81
C VAL A 66 7.36 -10.73 -6.28
N PRO A 67 8.12 -10.87 -7.39
CA PRO A 67 8.54 -12.17 -7.89
C PRO A 67 9.26 -13.00 -6.82
N GLY A 68 8.83 -14.25 -6.64
CA GLY A 68 9.42 -15.18 -5.67
C GLY A 68 8.93 -15.04 -4.23
N LEU A 69 8.00 -14.11 -3.94
CA LEU A 69 7.36 -13.98 -2.62
C LEU A 69 5.90 -14.42 -2.67
N SER A 70 5.36 -14.86 -1.53
CA SER A 70 3.92 -15.09 -1.39
C SER A 70 3.15 -13.77 -1.47
N THR A 71 1.86 -13.81 -1.83
CA THR A 71 1.02 -12.61 -1.97
C THR A 71 1.09 -11.71 -0.74
N SER A 72 0.89 -12.24 0.46
CA SER A 72 0.93 -11.44 1.70
C SER A 72 2.30 -10.80 1.95
N VAL A 73 3.40 -11.51 1.66
CA VAL A 73 4.76 -10.96 1.82
C VAL A 73 5.05 -9.92 0.73
N GLY A 74 4.61 -10.16 -0.50
CA GLY A 74 4.66 -9.20 -1.60
C GLY A 74 3.94 -7.91 -1.24
N THR A 75 2.71 -8.00 -0.75
CA THR A 75 1.90 -6.85 -0.30
C THR A 75 2.60 -6.07 0.81
N LEU A 76 3.20 -6.76 1.79
CA LEU A 76 3.97 -6.10 2.85
C LEU A 76 5.16 -5.32 2.27
N VAL A 77 5.94 -5.94 1.38
CA VAL A 77 7.08 -5.30 0.74
C VAL A 77 6.63 -4.08 -0.08
N SER A 78 5.59 -4.23 -0.90
CA SER A 78 5.03 -3.12 -1.66
C SER A 78 4.53 -1.98 -0.76
N ALA A 79 3.88 -2.29 0.37
CA ALA A 79 3.42 -1.31 1.33
C ALA A 79 4.58 -0.55 1.99
N ILE A 80 5.65 -1.25 2.39
CA ILE A 80 6.86 -0.63 2.96
C ILE A 80 7.53 0.28 1.92
N VAL A 81 7.73 -0.22 0.70
CA VAL A 81 8.43 0.54 -0.36
C VAL A 81 7.63 1.77 -0.77
N GLY A 82 6.32 1.62 -1.00
CA GLY A 82 5.44 2.73 -1.36
C GLY A 82 5.40 3.80 -0.27
N THR A 83 5.17 3.39 0.98
CA THR A 83 5.16 4.31 2.14
C THR A 83 6.48 5.02 2.31
N GLY A 84 7.59 4.28 2.26
CA GLY A 84 8.93 4.83 2.39
C GLY A 84 9.25 5.85 1.29
N LEU A 85 8.88 5.53 0.04
CA LEU A 85 9.07 6.43 -1.10
C LEU A 85 8.23 7.70 -0.95
N THR A 86 6.97 7.60 -0.54
CA THR A 86 6.11 8.77 -0.29
C THR A 86 6.69 9.66 0.81
N LEU A 87 7.11 9.08 1.94
CA LEU A 87 7.72 9.84 3.03
C LEU A 87 9.05 10.49 2.62
N LEU A 88 9.89 9.76 1.88
CA LEU A 88 11.15 10.26 1.35
C LEU A 88 10.92 11.48 0.46
N ILE A 89 9.97 11.40 -0.48
CA ILE A 89 9.65 12.50 -1.38
C ILE A 89 9.08 13.67 -0.59
N ALA A 90 8.10 13.44 0.28
CA ALA A 90 7.45 14.52 1.04
C ALA A 90 8.45 15.27 1.94
N VAL A 91 9.26 14.53 2.71
CA VAL A 91 10.28 15.11 3.58
C VAL A 91 11.41 15.74 2.76
N GLY A 92 11.87 15.06 1.72
CA GLY A 92 12.95 15.54 0.85
C GLY A 92 12.59 16.85 0.14
N THR A 93 11.38 16.93 -0.43
CA THR A 93 10.86 18.16 -1.02
C THR A 93 10.67 19.25 0.04
N GLY A 94 10.14 18.92 1.21
CA GLY A 94 10.03 19.88 2.32
C GLY A 94 11.38 20.50 2.69
N ARG A 95 12.43 19.67 2.80
CA ARG A 95 13.79 20.13 3.10
C ARG A 95 14.44 20.93 1.98
N LEU A 96 14.15 20.60 0.72
CA LEU A 96 14.69 21.34 -0.42
C LEU A 96 14.10 22.75 -0.54
N LEU A 97 12.89 22.95 -0.01
CA LEU A 97 12.16 24.23 -0.03
C LEU A 97 12.41 25.07 1.23
N GLU A 98 13.09 24.54 2.24
CA GLU A 98 13.52 25.32 3.41
C GLU A 98 14.66 26.28 2.97
N PRO A 99 14.50 27.61 3.15
CA PRO A 99 15.48 28.61 2.74
C PRO A 99 16.72 28.68 3.64
#